data_AF-A0A514WL96-F1
#
_entry.id   AF-A0A514WL96-F1
#
_cell.length_a   1.000
_cell.length_b   1.000
_cell.length_c   1.000
_cell.angle_alpha   90.00
_cell.angle_beta   90.00
_cell.angle_gamma   90.00
#
_symmetry.space_group_name_H-M   'P 1'
#
loop_
_entity.id
_entity.type
_entity.pdbx_description
1 polymer ?
#
loop_
_entity_poly.entity_id
_entity_poly.type
_entity_poly.pdbx_seq_one_letter_code
_entity_poly.pdbx_strand_id
1 'polypeptide(L)'
;MRFSAHQRFAVRRKASIHRDGRRIGSGLLIELSQEGCRLGCLSQAAQDRMATLQLDDIVAIKVDGAAAIEARVRWTRDGTLGLKLIHAFHRAELDRMIRTCRGEFDESGQREYGT
;
A
#
# COMPACT_ATOMS: atom_id res chain seq x y z
N MET A 1 -16.19 5.28 17.41
CA MET A 1 -15.63 4.11 16.69
C MET A 1 -16.00 4.25 15.22
N ARG A 2 -15.05 4.49 14.30
CA ARG A 2 -15.37 4.59 12.86
C ARG A 2 -15.34 3.19 12.26
N PHE A 3 -16.51 2.63 11.99
CA PHE A 3 -16.64 1.37 11.24
C PHE A 3 -16.27 1.63 9.78
N SER A 4 -15.32 0.84 9.26
CA SER A 4 -15.07 0.76 7.82
C SER A 4 -16.25 -0.01 7.23
N ALA A 5 -17.00 0.58 6.28
CA ALA A 5 -18.12 -0.12 5.62
C ALA A 5 -17.68 -1.39 4.87
N HIS A 6 -16.38 -1.45 4.51
CA HIS A 6 -15.79 -2.53 3.75
C HIS A 6 -14.85 -3.39 4.61
N GLN A 7 -14.93 -4.72 4.41
CA GLN A 7 -14.00 -5.70 4.98
C GLN A 7 -12.55 -5.34 4.63
N ARG A 8 -11.66 -5.51 5.61
CA ARG A 8 -10.23 -5.22 5.47
C ARG A 8 -9.43 -6.51 5.53
N PHE A 9 -8.47 -6.63 4.62
CA PHE A 9 -7.64 -7.80 4.45
C PHE A 9 -6.20 -7.45 4.82
N ALA A 10 -5.66 -8.18 5.79
CA ALA A 10 -4.24 -8.11 6.11
C ALA A 10 -3.44 -8.69 4.93
N VAL A 11 -2.42 -7.93 4.53
CA VAL A 11 -1.45 -8.29 3.48
C VAL A 11 -0.06 -7.85 3.92
N ARG A 12 1.00 -8.31 3.24
CA ARG A 12 2.36 -7.84 3.52
C ARG A 12 3.18 -7.83 2.24
N ARG A 13 3.27 -6.67 1.59
CA ARG A 13 4.02 -6.52 0.34
C ARG A 13 4.81 -5.22 0.35
N LYS A 14 6.04 -5.22 -0.17
CA LYS A 14 6.79 -3.98 -0.35
C LYS A 14 6.06 -3.10 -1.37
N ALA A 15 5.97 -1.82 -1.05
CA ALA A 15 5.33 -0.83 -1.89
C ALA A 15 6.15 0.46 -1.92
N SER A 16 6.15 1.13 -3.07
CA SER A 16 6.74 2.46 -3.24
C SER A 16 5.66 3.51 -3.41
N ILE A 17 5.90 4.68 -2.85
CA ILE A 17 4.96 5.81 -2.83
C ILE A 17 5.52 6.85 -3.80
N HIS A 18 4.67 7.29 -4.73
CA HIS A 18 5.02 8.26 -5.76
C HIS A 18 4.07 9.45 -5.69
N ARG A 19 4.62 10.66 -5.83
CA ARG A 19 3.87 11.92 -5.97
C ARG A 19 4.37 12.59 -7.24
N ASP A 20 3.46 13.00 -8.12
CA ASP A 20 3.79 13.63 -9.42
C ASP A 20 4.83 12.82 -10.23
N GLY A 21 4.67 11.50 -10.22
CA GLY A 21 5.57 10.55 -10.91
C GLY A 21 6.92 10.31 -10.22
N ARG A 22 7.26 11.03 -9.14
CA ARG A 22 8.52 10.89 -8.41
C ARG A 22 8.34 10.01 -7.18
N ARG A 23 9.26 9.07 -6.95
CA ARG A 23 9.28 8.24 -5.74
C ARG A 23 9.64 9.11 -4.53
N ILE A 24 8.70 9.27 -3.62
CA ILE A 24 8.90 10.01 -2.36
C ILE A 24 9.20 9.08 -1.19
N GLY A 25 8.86 7.80 -1.29
CA GLY A 25 9.11 6.86 -0.20
C GLY A 25 8.84 5.40 -0.55
N SER A 26 8.95 4.56 0.46
CA SER A 26 8.53 3.15 0.40
C SER A 26 8.20 2.63 1.80
N GLY A 27 7.40 1.58 1.84
CA GLY A 27 7.03 0.87 3.05
C GLY A 27 6.42 -0.49 2.72
N LEU A 28 5.63 -0.99 3.64
CA LEU A 28 4.85 -2.22 3.48
C LEU A 28 3.38 -1.88 3.33
N LEU A 29 2.75 -2.37 2.27
CA LEU A 29 1.31 -2.47 2.21
C LEU A 29 0.88 -3.52 3.22
N ILE A 30 0.19 -3.09 4.28
CA ILE A 30 -0.17 -3.93 5.44
C ILE A 30 -1.66 -4.28 5.49
N GLU A 31 -2.49 -3.47 4.81
CA GLU A 31 -3.94 -3.65 4.82
C GLU A 31 -4.53 -3.13 3.51
N LEU A 32 -5.51 -3.88 2.97
CA LEU A 32 -6.29 -3.51 1.79
C LEU A 32 -7.79 -3.65 2.08
N SER A 33 -8.58 -2.78 1.50
CA SER A 33 -10.03 -2.93 1.37
C SER A 33 -10.46 -2.48 -0.01
N GLN A 34 -11.76 -2.60 -0.30
CA GLN A 34 -12.32 -2.16 -1.57
C GLN A 34 -12.06 -0.67 -1.88
N GLU A 35 -12.01 0.18 -0.84
CA GLU A 35 -11.93 1.64 -1.00
C GLU A 35 -10.68 2.27 -0.38
N GLY A 36 -9.78 1.47 0.19
CA GLY A 36 -8.65 2.03 0.89
C GLY A 36 -7.53 1.04 1.14
N CYS A 37 -6.42 1.57 1.61
CA CYS A 37 -5.30 0.76 2.03
C CYS A 37 -4.49 1.44 3.13
N ARG A 38 -3.61 0.67 3.78
CA ARG A 38 -2.64 1.20 4.73
C ARG A 38 -1.23 0.77 4.36
N LEU A 39 -0.33 1.73 4.42
CA LEU A 39 1.11 1.50 4.33
C LEU A 39 1.71 1.69 5.72
N GLY A 40 2.49 0.74 6.19
CA GLY A 40 3.26 0.82 7.43
C GLY A 40 4.75 0.63 7.18
N CYS A 41 5.53 0.65 8.26
CA CYS A 41 6.98 0.46 8.21
C CYS A 41 7.67 1.36 7.16
N LEU A 42 7.24 2.62 7.08
CA LEU A 42 7.85 3.60 6.20
C LEU A 42 9.31 3.82 6.60
N SER A 43 10.22 3.84 5.63
CA SER A 43 11.63 4.14 5.90
C SER A 43 11.78 5.54 6.49
N GLN A 44 12.84 5.80 7.27
CA GLN A 44 13.05 7.12 7.89
C GLN A 44 13.02 8.26 6.85
N ALA A 45 13.74 8.10 5.74
CA ALA A 45 13.72 9.06 4.64
C ALA A 45 12.33 9.24 3.99
N ALA A 46 11.49 8.20 4.03
CA ALA A 46 10.10 8.32 3.59
C ALA A 46 9.27 9.11 4.60
N GLN A 47 9.46 8.90 5.90
CA GLN A 47 8.73 9.65 6.95
C GLN A 47 8.98 11.16 6.84
N ASP A 48 10.23 11.58 6.65
CA ASP A 48 10.59 13.00 6.50
C ASP A 48 9.92 13.64 5.28
N ARG A 49 9.94 12.94 4.13
CA ARG A 49 9.29 13.42 2.91
C ARG A 49 7.77 13.38 3.02
N MET A 50 7.23 12.42 3.77
CA MET A 50 5.80 12.29 3.98
C MET A 50 5.24 13.28 4.99
N ALA A 51 6.08 13.92 5.82
CA ALA A 51 5.67 15.08 6.62
C ALA A 51 5.16 16.23 5.75
N THR A 52 5.54 16.27 4.46
CA THR A 52 5.04 17.24 3.48
C THR A 52 3.69 16.88 2.86
N LEU A 53 3.20 15.65 3.06
CA LEU A 53 1.89 15.23 2.54
C LEU A 53 0.78 15.79 3.41
N GLN A 54 -0.20 16.39 2.76
CA GLN A 54 -1.41 16.93 3.36
C GLN A 54 -2.58 15.98 3.20
N LEU A 55 -3.65 16.25 3.95
CA LEU A 55 -4.92 15.57 3.74
C LEU A 55 -5.39 15.77 2.30
N ASP A 56 -5.89 14.69 1.70
CA ASP A 56 -6.40 14.62 0.32
C ASP A 56 -5.37 14.79 -0.80
N ASP A 57 -4.07 14.89 -0.48
CA ASP A 57 -2.99 14.78 -1.48
C ASP A 57 -3.10 13.45 -2.26
N ILE A 58 -2.91 13.53 -3.57
CA ILE A 58 -2.93 12.36 -4.46
C ILE A 58 -1.54 11.74 -4.54
N VAL A 59 -1.48 10.43 -4.32
CA VAL A 59 -0.28 9.62 -4.44
C VAL A 59 -0.56 8.35 -5.23
N ALA A 60 0.46 7.85 -5.92
CA ALA A 60 0.42 6.55 -6.59
C ALA A 60 1.23 5.53 -5.78
N ILE A 61 0.61 4.39 -5.48
CA ILE A 61 1.22 3.27 -4.78
C ILE A 61 1.58 2.18 -5.78
N LYS A 62 2.87 1.89 -5.90
CA LYS A 62 3.36 0.82 -6.78
C LYS A 62 3.77 -0.37 -5.93
N VAL A 63 3.16 -1.52 -6.22
CA VAL A 63 3.37 -2.80 -5.56
C VAL A 63 3.95 -3.76 -6.59
N ASP A 64 4.97 -4.51 -6.21
CA ASP A 64 5.59 -5.46 -7.14
C ASP A 64 4.63 -6.60 -7.52
N GLY A 65 4.53 -6.89 -8.81
CA GLY A 65 3.58 -7.83 -9.40
C GLY A 65 2.14 -7.32 -9.54
N ALA A 66 1.88 -6.03 -9.29
CA ALA A 66 0.55 -5.44 -9.43
C ALA A 66 0.55 -4.09 -10.16
N ALA A 67 -0.62 -3.70 -10.69
CA ALA A 67 -0.83 -2.37 -11.24
C ALA A 67 -0.70 -1.30 -10.15
N ALA A 68 -0.24 -0.11 -10.55
CA ALA A 68 -0.18 1.03 -9.66
C ALA A 68 -1.59 1.47 -9.23
N ILE A 69 -1.73 1.90 -7.98
CA ILE A 69 -3.00 2.31 -7.40
C ILE A 69 -2.94 3.79 -7.05
N GLU A 70 -3.87 4.59 -7.56
CA GLU A 70 -4.00 6.00 -7.15
C GLU A 70 -4.88 6.15 -5.92
N ALA A 71 -4.42 6.94 -4.97
CA ALA A 71 -5.13 7.15 -3.71
C ALA A 71 -4.89 8.54 -3.12
N ARG A 72 -5.82 8.98 -2.29
CA ARG A 72 -5.73 10.19 -1.47
C ARG A 72 -5.27 9.87 -0.06
N VAL A 73 -4.41 10.74 0.46
CA VAL A 73 -4.01 10.73 1.87
C VAL A 73 -5.21 11.03 2.76
N ARG A 74 -5.47 10.18 3.75
CA ARG A 74 -6.55 10.40 4.75
C ARG A 74 -6.01 10.71 6.13
N TRP A 75 -4.82 10.20 6.45
CA TRP A 75 -4.09 10.50 7.67
C TRP A 75 -2.68 9.94 7.57
N THR A 76 -1.76 10.58 8.28
CA THR A 76 -0.41 10.09 8.58
C THR A 76 -0.29 9.98 10.09
N ARG A 77 0.26 8.86 10.57
CA ARG A 77 0.44 8.64 12.01
C ARG A 77 1.50 7.58 12.25
N ASP A 78 2.50 7.89 13.08
CA ASP A 78 3.46 6.92 13.64
C ASP A 78 4.08 5.98 12.58
N GLY A 79 4.60 6.56 11.48
CA GLY A 79 5.20 5.78 10.38
C GLY A 79 4.20 4.94 9.57
N THR A 80 2.92 5.23 9.70
CA THR A 80 1.81 4.62 8.96
C THR A 80 1.04 5.67 8.18
N LEU A 81 0.62 5.30 6.97
CA LEU A 81 -0.16 6.12 6.06
C LEU A 81 -1.49 5.43 5.77
N GLY A 82 -2.59 6.13 6.05
CA GLY A 82 -3.92 5.72 5.65
C GLY A 82 -4.34 6.39 4.35
N LEU A 83 -4.79 5.57 3.40
CA LEU A 83 -5.16 6.02 2.06
C LEU A 83 -6.61 5.65 1.73
N LYS A 84 -7.29 6.52 0.96
CA LYS A 84 -8.55 6.23 0.28
C LYS A 84 -8.29 6.14 -1.22
N LEU A 85 -8.68 5.06 -1.86
CA LEU A 85 -8.46 4.89 -3.30
C LEU A 85 -9.28 5.92 -4.09
N ILE A 86 -8.72 6.43 -5.19
CA ILE A 86 -9.46 7.30 -6.12
C ILE A 86 -10.58 6.49 -6.78
N HIS A 87 -10.25 5.29 -7.22
CA HIS A 87 -11.18 4.31 -7.76
C HIS A 87 -11.24 3.11 -6.82
N ALA A 88 -12.45 2.77 -6.37
CA ALA A 88 -12.66 1.56 -5.58
C ALA A 88 -12.35 0.33 -6.45
N PHE A 89 -11.75 -0.68 -5.84
CA PHE A 89 -11.55 -1.95 -6.53
C PHE A 89 -12.90 -2.61 -6.83
N HIS A 90 -13.01 -3.18 -8.03
CA HIS A 90 -13.96 -4.25 -8.25
C HIS A 90 -13.52 -5.50 -7.49
N ARG A 91 -14.47 -6.37 -7.14
CA ARG A 91 -14.19 -7.58 -6.33
C ARG A 91 -13.03 -8.41 -6.89
N ALA A 92 -13.02 -8.65 -8.21
CA ALA A 92 -11.98 -9.42 -8.86
C ALA A 92 -10.58 -8.74 -8.79
N GLU A 93 -10.54 -7.41 -8.84
CA GLU A 93 -9.29 -6.65 -8.71
C GLU A 93 -8.75 -6.71 -7.28
N LEU A 94 -9.64 -6.58 -6.29
CA LEU A 94 -9.29 -6.71 -4.88
C LEU A 94 -8.75 -8.11 -4.58
N ASP A 95 -9.46 -9.16 -5.03
CA ASP A 95 -9.04 -10.54 -4.84
C ASP A 95 -7.66 -10.78 -5.48
N ARG A 96 -7.45 -10.30 -6.72
CA ARG A 96 -6.16 -10.40 -7.39
C ARG A 96 -5.05 -9.67 -6.63
N MET A 97 -5.29 -8.44 -6.18
CA MET A 97 -4.32 -7.65 -5.43
C MET A 97 -3.96 -8.33 -4.10
N ILE A 98 -4.92 -8.91 -3.38
CA ILE A 98 -4.68 -9.66 -2.15
C ILE A 98 -3.78 -10.85 -2.41
N ARG A 99 -4.07 -11.66 -3.44
CA ARG A 99 -3.28 -12.83 -3.83
C ARG A 99 -1.85 -12.45 -4.21
N THR A 100 -1.68 -11.40 -5.01
CA THR A 100 -0.34 -10.85 -5.33
C THR A 100 0.40 -10.40 -4.07
N CYS A 101 -0.26 -9.68 -3.16
CA CYS A 101 0.39 -9.20 -1.96
C CYS A 101 0.73 -10.30 -0.96
N ARG A 102 0.10 -11.47 -1.06
CA ARG A 102 0.40 -12.67 -0.27
C ARG A 102 1.45 -13.57 -0.91
N GLY A 103 1.94 -13.22 -2.10
CA GLY A 103 3.00 -13.94 -2.79
C GLY A 103 2.54 -15.20 -3.51
N GLU A 104 1.24 -15.34 -3.81
CA GLU A 104 0.73 -16.51 -4.55
C GLU A 104 1.24 -16.59 -6.00
N PHE A 105 1.79 -15.49 -6.52
CA PHE A 105 2.37 -15.39 -7.85
C PHE A 105 3.89 -15.13 -7.80
N ASP A 106 4.50 -15.21 -6.63
CA ASP A 106 5.95 -15.13 -6.52
C ASP A 106 6.52 -16.43 -7.06
N GLU A 107 7.46 -16.36 -8.01
CA GLU A 107 8.20 -17.53 -8.44
C GLU A 107 8.86 -18.18 -7.21
N SER A 108 8.87 -19.52 -7.17
CA SER A 108 9.46 -20.31 -6.09
C SER A 108 10.99 -20.18 -6.10
N GLY A 109 11.50 -18.98 -5.82
CA GLY A 109 12.92 -18.70 -5.65
C GLY A 109 13.39 -19.35 -4.35
N GLN A 110 13.91 -20.56 -4.51
CA GLN A 110 14.94 -21.20 -3.70
C GLN A 110 15.24 -20.47 -2.39
N ARG A 111 14.55 -20.88 -1.32
CA ARG A 111 14.97 -20.58 0.04
C ARG A 111 16.25 -21.39 0.28
N GLU A 112 17.40 -20.82 -0.04
CA GLU A 112 18.66 -21.31 0.51
C GLU A 112 18.60 -21.11 2.02
N TYR A 113 18.17 -22.16 2.72
CA TYR A 113 18.48 -22.32 4.13
C TYR A 113 19.98 -22.53 4.21
N GLY A 114 20.71 -21.46 4.55
CA GLY A 114 22.12 -21.56 4.90
C GLY A 114 22.28 -22.57 6.04
N THR A 115 23.15 -23.56 5.83
CA THR A 115 23.61 -24.52 6.85
C THR A 115 24.74 -23.91 7.65
#